data_AF-A0A6L3X4E3-F1
#
_entry.id   AF-A0A6L3X4E3-F1
#
_cell.length_a   1.000
_cell.length_b   1.000
_cell.length_c   1.000
_cell.angle_alpha   90.00
_cell.angle_beta   90.00
_cell.angle_gamma   90.00
#
_symmetry.space_group_name_H-M   'P 1'
#
loop_
_entity.id
_entity.type
_entity.pdbx_description
1 polymer ?
#
loop_
_entity_poly.entity_id
_entity_poly.type
_entity_poly.pdbx_seq_one_letter_code
_entity_poly.pdbx_strand_id
1 'polypeptide(L)'
;RGLGDVYQRQGHQLCEQAHQRLCRDMRVLSAWNGEKIPVTDAWEATLNSDDWLELAGFAFAHRAFSTSVAALTRLLLAVDMPLPALRGKMEGNTHDFGRKALLAKLREETAHALERLDYSRSQQLKADILQWQFFQ
;
A
#
# COMPACT_ATOMS: atom_id res chain seq x y z
N ARG A 1 26.47 28.01 11.46
CA ARG A 1 26.49 26.53 11.54
C ARG A 1 25.17 26.10 12.18
N GLY A 2 24.25 25.46 11.47
CA GLY A 2 22.94 25.15 12.04
C GLY A 2 21.89 24.63 11.06
N LEU A 3 22.03 24.94 9.76
CA LEU A 3 21.13 24.42 8.72
C LEU A 3 21.64 23.12 8.08
N GLY A 4 22.96 23.00 7.85
CA GLY A 4 23.55 21.78 7.25
C GLY A 4 23.33 20.49 8.05
N ASP A 5 23.41 20.56 9.38
CA ASP A 5 23.22 19.39 10.27
C ASP A 5 21.75 18.96 10.41
N VAL A 6 20.80 19.82 10.04
CA VAL A 6 19.36 19.49 10.06
C VAL A 6 18.97 18.80 8.75
N TYR A 7 19.40 19.32 7.61
CA TYR A 7 19.13 18.69 6.30
C TYR A 7 19.77 17.30 6.17
N GLN A 8 20.98 17.11 6.69
CA GLN A 8 21.63 15.80 6.65
C GLN A 8 20.89 14.78 7.52
N ARG A 9 20.42 15.17 8.71
CA ARG A 9 19.63 14.29 9.59
C ARG A 9 18.26 13.93 9.00
N GLN A 10 17.57 14.88 8.38
CA GLN A 10 16.28 14.63 7.71
C GLN A 10 16.47 13.67 6.52
N GLY A 11 17.55 13.81 5.76
CA GLY A 11 17.90 12.87 4.69
C GLY A 11 18.20 11.46 5.20
N HIS A 12 18.99 11.33 6.28
CA HIS A 12 19.27 10.03 6.88
C HIS A 12 18.00 9.33 7.40
N GLN A 13 17.12 10.05 8.08
CA GLN A 13 15.86 9.49 8.58
C GLN A 13 14.97 8.99 7.44
N LEU A 14 14.89 9.72 6.33
CA LEU A 14 14.12 9.30 5.16
C LEU A 14 14.71 8.02 4.55
N CYS A 15 16.04 7.92 4.42
CA CYS A 15 16.70 6.73 3.93
C CYS A 15 16.47 5.51 4.84
N GLU A 16 16.55 5.69 6.16
CA GLU A 16 16.29 4.63 7.13
C GLU A 16 14.85 4.13 7.05
N GLN A 17 13.87 5.04 6.98
CA GLN A 17 12.45 4.68 6.82
C GLN A 17 12.19 3.93 5.52
N ALA A 18 12.74 4.42 4.40
CA ALA A 18 12.62 3.75 3.11
C ALA A 18 13.25 2.36 3.12
N HIS A 19 14.40 2.20 3.79
CA HIS A 19 15.07 0.91 3.95
C HIS A 19 14.23 -0.06 4.80
N GLN A 20 13.69 0.39 5.94
CA GLN A 20 12.83 -0.42 6.78
C GLN A 20 11.57 -0.89 6.05
N ARG A 21 10.94 0.00 5.28
CA ARG A 21 9.80 -0.33 4.43
C ARG A 21 10.18 -1.39 3.39
N LEU A 22 11.33 -1.20 2.72
CA LEU A 22 11.82 -2.18 1.75
C LEU A 22 12.04 -3.55 2.41
N CYS A 23 12.67 -3.62 3.59
CA CYS A 23 12.87 -4.88 4.33
C CYS A 23 11.55 -5.58 4.68
N ARG A 24 10.51 -4.83 5.06
CA ARG A 24 9.16 -5.39 5.31
C ARG A 24 8.51 -5.92 4.03
N ASP A 25 8.66 -5.21 2.92
CA ASP A 25 7.99 -5.49 1.66
C ASP A 25 8.75 -6.50 0.80
N MET A 26 10.03 -6.73 1.09
CA MET A 26 10.96 -7.45 0.22
C MET A 26 10.48 -8.85 -0.17
N ARG A 27 9.84 -9.58 0.76
CA ARG A 27 9.32 -10.94 0.49
C ARG A 27 8.28 -10.92 -0.62
N VAL A 28 7.32 -10.01 -0.52
CA VAL A 28 6.23 -9.87 -1.48
C VAL A 28 6.76 -9.31 -2.80
N LEU A 29 7.58 -8.27 -2.75
CA LEU A 29 8.15 -7.65 -3.95
C LEU A 29 9.05 -8.61 -4.72
N SER A 30 9.82 -9.44 -4.03
CA SER A 30 10.69 -10.43 -4.69
C SER A 30 9.86 -11.50 -5.42
N ALA A 31 8.79 -11.99 -4.78
CA ALA A 31 7.88 -12.94 -5.41
C ALA A 31 7.13 -12.32 -6.61
N TRP A 32 6.69 -11.07 -6.46
CA TRP A 32 5.94 -10.35 -7.50
C TRP A 32 6.79 -10.03 -8.73
N ASN A 33 8.04 -9.60 -8.53
CA ASN A 33 8.94 -9.23 -9.61
C ASN A 33 9.70 -10.43 -10.19
N GLY A 34 9.72 -11.58 -9.51
CA GLY A 34 10.55 -12.73 -9.89
C GLY A 34 12.05 -12.49 -9.69
N GLU A 35 12.43 -11.51 -8.86
CA GLU A 35 13.82 -11.11 -8.62
C GLU A 35 14.08 -10.98 -7.12
N LYS A 36 15.21 -11.53 -6.64
CA LYS A 36 15.58 -11.43 -5.23
C LYS A 36 16.10 -10.04 -4.90
N ILE A 37 15.43 -9.34 -3.99
CA ILE A 37 15.91 -8.08 -3.44
C ILE A 37 16.94 -8.35 -2.34
N PRO A 38 18.16 -7.78 -2.39
CA PRO A 38 19.24 -8.09 -1.45
C PRO A 38 19.14 -7.30 -0.14
N VAL A 39 18.01 -7.43 0.57
CA VAL A 39 17.82 -6.87 1.91
C VAL A 39 17.36 -7.96 2.87
N THR A 40 17.46 -7.69 4.17
CA THR A 40 16.96 -8.61 5.21
C THR A 40 15.45 -8.71 5.12
N ASP A 41 14.93 -9.94 5.16
CA ASP A 41 13.49 -10.19 5.25
C ASP A 41 12.99 -9.83 6.66
N ALA A 42 12.18 -8.79 6.74
CA ALA A 42 11.51 -8.34 7.95
C ALA A 42 9.98 -8.45 7.82
N TRP A 43 9.49 -9.48 7.11
CA TRP A 43 8.06 -9.67 6.90
C TRP A 43 7.27 -9.74 8.19
N GLU A 44 6.23 -8.90 8.26
CA GLU A 44 5.16 -8.98 9.24
C GLU A 44 3.82 -8.93 8.50
N ALA A 45 2.89 -9.80 8.90
CA ALA A 45 1.56 -9.87 8.32
C ALA A 45 0.63 -8.76 8.84
N THR A 46 0.97 -8.13 9.96
CA THR A 46 0.19 -7.07 10.60
C THR A 46 0.27 -5.77 9.80
N LEU A 47 -0.86 -5.09 9.66
CA LEU A 47 -0.92 -3.75 9.07
C LEU A 47 -0.33 -2.71 10.03
N ASN A 48 0.60 -1.90 9.55
CA ASN A 48 1.13 -0.74 10.27
C ASN A 48 0.58 0.58 9.69
N SER A 49 0.96 1.73 10.25
CA SER A 49 0.45 3.03 9.79
C SER A 49 0.82 3.38 8.35
N ASP A 50 1.98 2.95 7.86
CA ASP A 50 2.39 3.17 6.47
C ASP A 50 1.56 2.32 5.51
N ASP A 51 1.23 1.08 5.89
CA ASP A 51 0.34 0.20 5.14
C ASP A 51 -1.05 0.86 5.01
N TRP A 52 -1.58 1.42 6.10
CA TRP A 52 -2.87 2.14 6.07
C TRP A 52 -2.86 3.32 5.11
N LEU A 53 -1.80 4.15 5.12
CA LEU A 53 -1.66 5.29 4.21
C LEU A 53 -1.52 4.85 2.75
N GLU A 54 -0.75 3.79 2.51
CA GLU A 54 -0.56 3.20 1.19
C GLU A 54 -1.85 2.63 0.60
N LEU A 55 -2.59 1.87 1.40
CA LEU A 55 -3.88 1.29 1.03
C LEU A 55 -4.92 2.39 0.75
N ALA A 56 -4.97 3.42 1.59
CA ALA A 56 -5.86 4.56 1.37
C ALA A 56 -5.48 5.34 0.10
N GLY A 57 -4.18 5.53 -0.17
CA GLY A 57 -3.70 6.14 -1.42
C GLY A 57 -4.04 5.31 -2.66
N PHE A 58 -4.07 3.99 -2.54
CA PHE A 58 -4.55 3.11 -3.62
C PHE A 58 -6.06 3.21 -3.80
N ALA A 59 -6.83 3.11 -2.71
CA ALA A 59 -8.29 3.11 -2.73
C ALA A 59 -8.90 4.44 -3.19
N PHE A 60 -8.35 5.57 -2.72
CA PHE A 60 -8.98 6.88 -2.86
C PHE A 60 -8.22 7.87 -3.76
N ALA A 61 -6.97 7.58 -4.16
CA ALA A 61 -6.14 8.46 -4.98
C ALA A 61 -5.64 7.79 -6.27
N HIS A 62 -4.47 8.19 -6.75
CA HIS A 62 -3.88 7.74 -8.01
C HIS A 62 -2.72 6.75 -7.82
N ARG A 63 -2.55 6.15 -6.63
CA ARG A 63 -1.47 5.18 -6.40
C ARG A 63 -1.68 3.94 -7.28
N ALA A 64 -0.57 3.42 -7.82
CA ALA A 64 -0.57 2.25 -8.68
C ALA A 64 -0.72 0.95 -7.87
N PHE A 65 -1.27 -0.08 -8.51
CA PHE A 65 -1.38 -1.41 -7.91
C PHE A 65 0.01 -2.00 -7.56
N SER A 66 0.96 -1.92 -8.49
CA SER A 66 2.32 -2.47 -8.32
C SER A 66 3.07 -1.88 -7.12
N THR A 67 2.85 -0.59 -6.84
CA THR A 67 3.43 0.11 -5.70
C THR A 67 2.61 -0.04 -4.42
N SER A 68 1.65 -0.98 -4.39
CA SER A 68 0.76 -1.24 -3.25
C SER A 68 0.66 -2.73 -2.93
N VAL A 69 1.35 -3.60 -3.67
CA VAL A 69 1.19 -5.08 -3.59
C VAL A 69 1.53 -5.61 -2.20
N ALA A 70 2.56 -5.08 -1.53
CA ALA A 70 2.93 -5.53 -0.19
C ALA A 70 1.86 -5.21 0.85
N ALA A 71 1.39 -3.95 0.89
CA ALA A 71 0.30 -3.55 1.78
C ALA A 71 -1.02 -4.27 1.45
N LEU A 72 -1.33 -4.47 0.15
CA LEU A 72 -2.50 -5.24 -0.28
C LEU A 72 -2.42 -6.71 0.16
N THR A 73 -1.22 -7.30 0.15
CA THR A 73 -1.00 -8.66 0.68
C THR A 73 -1.31 -8.72 2.17
N ARG A 74 -0.81 -7.77 2.96
CA ARG A 74 -1.12 -7.69 4.40
C ARG A 74 -2.61 -7.46 4.65
N LEU A 75 -3.26 -6.61 3.84
CA LEU A 75 -4.71 -6.40 3.92
C LEU A 75 -5.48 -7.71 3.72
N LEU A 76 -5.13 -8.49 2.69
CA LEU A 76 -5.78 -9.78 2.39
C LEU A 76 -5.58 -10.84 3.47
N LEU A 77 -4.53 -10.71 4.29
CA LEU A 77 -4.27 -11.54 5.46
C LEU A 77 -5.00 -11.03 6.71
N ALA A 78 -5.29 -9.73 6.78
CA ALA A 78 -5.95 -9.11 7.92
C ALA A 78 -7.48 -9.20 7.89
N VAL A 79 -8.08 -9.53 6.73
CA VAL A 79 -9.54 -9.60 6.57
C VAL A 79 -10.01 -10.97 6.09
N ASP A 80 -11.09 -11.47 6.69
CA ASP A 80 -11.77 -12.71 6.29
C ASP A 80 -12.78 -12.49 5.14
N MET A 81 -12.56 -11.45 4.33
CA MET A 81 -13.46 -11.08 3.23
C MET A 81 -13.04 -11.78 1.93
N PRO A 82 -14.01 -12.12 1.05
CA PRO A 82 -13.71 -12.82 -0.19
C PRO A 82 -12.86 -11.98 -1.15
N LEU A 83 -13.16 -10.69 -1.31
CA LEU A 83 -12.40 -9.74 -2.16
C LEU A 83 -11.95 -10.33 -3.51
N PRO A 84 -12.91 -10.82 -4.33
CA PRO A 84 -12.61 -11.66 -5.48
C PRO A 84 -11.75 -10.96 -6.53
N ALA A 85 -11.92 -9.65 -6.76
CA ALA A 85 -11.09 -8.94 -7.74
C ALA A 85 -9.65 -8.79 -7.24
N LEU A 86 -9.46 -8.43 -5.96
CA LEU A 86 -8.13 -8.32 -5.35
C LEU A 86 -7.42 -9.66 -5.33
N ARG A 87 -8.05 -10.72 -4.82
CA ARG A 87 -7.45 -12.06 -4.78
C ARG A 87 -7.16 -12.58 -6.17
N GLY A 88 -8.11 -12.47 -7.09
CA GLY A 88 -7.91 -12.86 -8.48
C GLY A 88 -6.76 -12.09 -9.15
N LYS A 89 -6.62 -10.78 -8.85
CA LYS A 89 -5.52 -9.99 -9.41
C LYS A 89 -4.16 -10.40 -8.84
N MET A 90 -4.10 -10.74 -7.57
CA MET A 90 -2.89 -11.22 -6.90
C MET A 90 -2.46 -12.60 -7.42
N GLU A 91 -3.42 -13.45 -7.78
CA GLU A 91 -3.20 -14.78 -8.38
C GLU A 91 -2.84 -14.74 -9.86
N GLY A 92 -2.93 -13.57 -10.51
CA GLY A 92 -2.66 -13.43 -11.95
C GLY A 92 -3.83 -13.81 -12.86
N ASN A 93 -5.05 -13.95 -12.32
CA ASN A 93 -6.22 -14.34 -13.09
C ASN A 93 -6.62 -13.27 -14.12
N THR A 94 -6.99 -13.72 -15.31
CA THR A 94 -7.62 -12.87 -16.34
C THR A 94 -9.02 -12.50 -15.91
N HIS A 95 -9.35 -11.22 -15.94
CA HIS A 95 -10.67 -10.72 -15.63
C HIS A 95 -11.38 -10.30 -16.92
N ASP A 96 -12.69 -10.55 -17.00
CA ASP A 96 -13.54 -10.12 -18.12
C ASP A 96 -13.72 -8.59 -18.19
N PHE A 97 -13.21 -7.87 -17.19
CA PHE A 97 -13.25 -6.42 -17.11
C PHE A 97 -12.15 -5.77 -17.96
N GLY A 98 -12.50 -4.69 -18.67
CA GLY A 98 -11.48 -3.78 -19.21
C GLY A 98 -10.59 -3.21 -18.09
N ARG A 99 -9.33 -2.88 -18.40
CA ARG A 99 -8.30 -2.44 -17.43
C ARG A 99 -8.77 -1.35 -16.45
N LYS A 100 -9.55 -0.38 -16.93
CA LYS A 100 -10.10 0.71 -16.11
C LYS A 100 -11.15 0.22 -15.11
N ALA A 101 -12.06 -0.64 -15.56
CA ALA A 101 -13.11 -1.22 -14.71
C ALA A 101 -12.50 -2.15 -13.65
N LEU A 102 -11.49 -2.95 -14.03
CA LEU A 102 -10.74 -3.75 -13.07
C LEU A 102 -10.09 -2.87 -12.00
N LEU A 103 -9.36 -1.82 -12.39
CA LEU A 103 -8.72 -0.93 -11.42
C LEU A 103 -9.73 -0.28 -10.47
N ALA A 104 -10.89 0.17 -10.99
CA ALA A 104 -11.95 0.71 -10.15
C ALA A 104 -12.46 -0.33 -9.14
N LYS A 105 -12.63 -1.59 -9.57
CA LYS A 105 -13.09 -2.67 -8.69
C LYS A 105 -12.08 -3.02 -7.60
N LEU A 106 -10.79 -3.07 -7.93
CA LEU A 106 -9.72 -3.29 -6.95
C LEU A 106 -9.74 -2.21 -5.87
N ARG A 107 -9.92 -0.94 -6.27
CA ARG A 107 -9.99 0.18 -5.33
C ARG A 107 -11.22 0.13 -4.44
N GLU A 108 -12.37 -0.21 -5.01
CA GLU A 108 -13.62 -0.41 -4.27
C GLU A 108 -13.46 -1.50 -3.20
N GLU A 109 -12.90 -2.65 -3.57
CA GLU A 109 -12.65 -3.74 -2.63
C GLU A 109 -11.66 -3.36 -1.53
N THR A 110 -10.58 -2.63 -1.86
CA THR A 110 -9.64 -2.11 -0.86
C THR A 110 -10.34 -1.15 0.10
N ALA A 111 -11.14 -0.20 -0.41
CA ALA A 111 -11.88 0.75 0.42
C ALA A 111 -12.81 0.03 1.40
N HIS A 112 -13.59 -0.93 0.89
CA HIS A 112 -14.53 -1.71 1.70
C HIS A 112 -13.82 -2.55 2.78
N ALA A 113 -12.65 -3.12 2.46
CA ALA A 113 -11.84 -3.85 3.43
C ALA A 113 -11.28 -2.94 4.53
N LEU A 114 -10.81 -1.72 4.19
CA LEU A 114 -10.36 -0.73 5.16
C LEU A 114 -11.50 -0.30 6.10
N GLU A 115 -12.68 -0.02 5.55
CA GLU A 115 -13.87 0.33 6.33
C GLU A 115 -14.30 -0.80 7.26
N ARG A 116 -14.15 -2.05 6.84
CA ARG A 116 -14.48 -3.23 7.67
C ARG A 116 -13.52 -3.43 8.83
N LEU A 117 -12.24 -3.10 8.65
CA LEU A 117 -11.20 -3.17 9.69
C LEU A 117 -11.33 -2.04 10.70
N ASP A 118 -11.43 -0.81 10.20
CA ASP A 118 -11.59 0.40 11.03
C ASP A 118 -12.26 1.49 10.20
N TYR A 119 -13.57 1.64 10.41
CA TYR A 119 -14.37 2.62 9.70
C TYR A 119 -13.91 4.05 9.97
N SER A 120 -13.63 4.39 11.23
CA SER A 120 -13.27 5.77 11.62
C SER A 120 -11.94 6.18 11.00
N ARG A 121 -10.93 5.30 11.07
CA ARG A 121 -9.62 5.54 10.46
C ARG A 121 -9.71 5.62 8.94
N SER A 122 -10.50 4.74 8.31
CA SER A 122 -10.72 4.75 6.86
C SER A 122 -11.33 6.07 6.38
N GLN A 123 -12.39 6.56 7.05
CA GLN A 123 -13.02 7.83 6.68
C GLN A 123 -12.07 9.03 6.89
N GLN A 124 -11.27 9.03 7.97
CA GLN A 124 -10.29 10.09 8.19
C GLN A 124 -9.25 10.12 7.06
N LEU A 125 -8.64 8.99 6.73
CA LEU A 125 -7.65 8.89 5.65
C LEU A 125 -8.24 9.27 4.29
N LYS A 126 -9.49 8.87 4.02
CA LYS A 126 -10.21 9.28 2.82
C LYS A 126 -10.37 10.79 2.75
N ALA A 127 -10.80 11.43 3.84
CA ALA A 127 -10.96 12.88 3.91
C ALA A 127 -9.62 13.60 3.69
N ASP A 128 -8.55 13.17 4.36
CA ASP A 128 -7.21 13.76 4.25
C ASP A 128 -6.69 13.67 2.81
N ILE A 129 -6.82 12.50 2.18
CA ILE A 129 -6.36 12.28 0.79
C ILE A 129 -7.15 13.12 -0.20
N LEU A 130 -8.47 13.23 -0.04
CA LEU A 130 -9.31 14.05 -0.92
C LEU A 130 -8.98 15.54 -0.78
N GLN A 131 -8.62 16.02 0.41
CA GLN A 131 -8.12 17.39 0.58
C GLN A 131 -6.83 17.63 -0.21
N TRP A 132 -5.95 16.64 -0.31
CA TRP A 132 -4.69 16.76 -1.06
C TRP A 132 -4.86 16.78 -2.58
N GLN A 133 -6.02 16.35 -3.10
CA GLN A 133 -6.31 16.39 -4.55
C GLN A 133 -6.50 17.82 -5.08
N PHE A 134 -6.73 18.80 -4.20
CA PHE A 134 -6.89 20.20 -4.58
C PHE A 134 -5.59 21.00 -4.65
N PHE A 135 -4.43 20.39 -4.32
CA PHE A 135 -3.10 21.02 -4.44
C PHE A 135 -2.42 20.72 -5.79
N GLN A 136 -3.18 20.65 -6.88
CA GLN A 136 -2.66 20.48 -8.24
C GLN A 136 -2.27 21.82 -8.89
#